data_AF-A0A1I6S5B5-F1
#
_entry.id   AF-A0A1I6S5B5-F1
#
_cell.length_a   1.000
_cell.length_b   1.000
_cell.length_c   1.000
_cell.angle_alpha   90.00
_cell.angle_beta   90.00
_cell.angle_gamma   90.00
#
_symmetry.space_group_name_H-M   'P 1'
#
loop_
_entity.id
_entity.type
_entity.pdbx_description
1 polymer ?
#
loop_
_entity_poly.entity_id
_entity_poly.type
_entity_poly.pdbx_seq_one_letter_code
_entity_poly.pdbx_strand_id
1 'polypeptide(L)'
;MDDRTMTLTCYEDTHGYGWRHVDLFVHDTAGRELEWVHWLVDADGPDAADAATAEVEPLLRRTTPWRHGISPSGMHYWTAQATWTEP
;
A
#
# COMPACT_ATOMS: atom_id res chain seq x y z
N MET A 1 -17.58 7.92 12.24
CA MET A 1 -16.23 8.33 11.79
C MET A 1 -15.37 7.13 12.06
N ASP A 2 -14.87 6.48 11.00
CA ASP A 2 -14.14 5.23 11.19
C ASP A 2 -12.79 5.57 11.82
N ASP A 3 -12.60 5.15 13.06
CA ASP A 3 -11.44 5.45 13.92
C ASP A 3 -10.21 4.60 13.49
N ARG A 4 -10.08 4.34 12.18
CA ARG A 4 -9.08 3.44 11.59
C ARG A 4 -8.13 4.22 10.69
N THR A 5 -6.86 3.82 10.72
CA THR A 5 -5.84 4.34 9.81
C THR A 5 -5.45 3.26 8.84
N MET A 6 -5.49 3.56 7.54
CA MET A 6 -5.15 2.60 6.49
C MET A 6 -3.91 3.06 5.75
N THR A 7 -2.91 2.20 5.66
CA THR A 7 -1.64 2.51 5.00
C THR A 7 -1.40 1.53 3.87
N LEU A 8 -1.33 2.04 2.64
CA LEU A 8 -0.84 1.32 1.48
C LEU A 8 0.69 1.35 1.46
N THR A 9 1.30 0.22 1.11
CA THR A 9 2.74 0.09 0.88
C THR A 9 2.99 -0.67 -0.42
N CYS A 10 3.94 -0.19 -1.23
CA CYS A 10 4.47 -0.92 -2.37
C CYS A 10 5.99 -0.78 -2.44
N TYR A 11 6.62 -1.63 -3.25
CA TYR A 11 8.07 -1.80 -3.27
C TYR A 11 8.62 -1.79 -4.69
N GLU A 12 9.92 -1.58 -4.78
CA GLU A 12 10.72 -1.92 -5.96
C GLU A 12 11.54 -3.15 -5.65
N ASP A 13 11.47 -4.16 -6.50
CA ASP A 13 12.25 -5.39 -6.37
C ASP A 13 13.73 -5.19 -6.72
N THR A 14 14.44 -4.43 -5.88
CA THR A 14 15.86 -4.11 -6.04
C THR A 14 16.77 -5.34 -6.05
N HIS A 15 16.32 -6.47 -5.49
CA HIS A 15 17.11 -7.69 -5.35
C HIS A 15 16.73 -8.78 -6.36
N GLY A 16 15.71 -8.56 -7.20
CA GLY A 16 15.27 -9.51 -8.23
C GLY A 16 14.60 -10.77 -7.66
N TYR A 17 13.94 -10.68 -6.49
CA TYR A 17 13.21 -11.79 -5.89
C TYR A 17 11.85 -12.06 -6.54
N GLY A 18 11.39 -11.18 -7.42
CA GLY A 18 10.11 -11.22 -8.11
C GLY A 18 8.92 -10.85 -7.22
N TRP A 19 9.16 -10.34 -6.02
CA TRP A 19 8.11 -10.04 -5.02
C TRP A 19 7.48 -8.67 -5.24
N ARG A 20 6.64 -8.59 -6.28
CA ARG A 20 5.94 -7.37 -6.65
C ARG A 20 4.52 -7.42 -6.12
N HIS A 21 4.25 -6.59 -5.12
CA HIS A 21 2.98 -6.60 -4.41
C HIS A 21 2.65 -5.24 -3.79
N VAL A 22 1.39 -5.12 -3.37
CA VAL A 22 0.88 -4.04 -2.55
C VAL A 22 0.32 -4.63 -1.27
N ASP A 23 0.64 -3.97 -0.16
CA ASP A 23 0.07 -4.26 1.15
C ASP A 23 -0.82 -3.11 1.62
N LEU A 24 -2.00 -3.45 2.13
CA LEU A 24 -2.87 -2.54 2.85
C LEU A 24 -2.92 -2.97 4.32
N PHE A 25 -2.40 -2.12 5.20
CA PHE A 25 -2.47 -2.32 6.64
C PHE A 25 -3.57 -1.45 7.25
N VAL A 26 -4.44 -2.04 8.06
CA VAL A 26 -5.49 -1.34 8.81
C VAL A 26 -5.08 -1.31 10.28
N HIS A 27 -5.05 -0.13 10.87
CA HIS A 27 -4.71 0.08 12.28
C HIS A 27 -5.86 0.74 13.03
N ASP A 28 -5.98 0.43 14.33
CA ASP A 28 -6.84 1.18 15.24
C ASP A 28 -6.20 2.53 15.67
N THR A 29 -6.92 3.29 16.50
CA THR A 29 -6.45 4.58 17.03
C THR A 29 -5.23 4.49 17.93
N ALA A 30 -4.95 3.32 18.50
CA ALA A 30 -3.76 3.06 19.30
C ALA A 30 -2.57 2.62 18.42
N GLY A 31 -2.75 2.53 17.10
CA GLY A 31 -1.72 2.09 16.15
C GLY A 31 -1.50 0.58 16.16
N ARG A 32 -2.45 -0.22 16.68
CA ARG A 32 -2.39 -1.69 16.61
C ARG A 32 -2.93 -2.14 15.26
N GLU A 33 -2.18 -3.01 14.58
CA GLU A 33 -2.65 -3.65 13.35
C GLU A 33 -3.89 -4.50 13.65
N LEU A 34 -4.95 -4.26 12.90
CA LEU A 34 -6.20 -5.01 12.96
C LEU A 34 -6.31 -6.00 11.82
N GLU A 35 -5.93 -5.57 10.61
CA GLU A 35 -6.07 -6.32 9.37
C GLU A 35 -4.92 -6.01 8.41
N TRP A 36 -4.62 -6.98 7.56
CA TRP A 36 -3.65 -6.87 6.48
C TRP A 36 -4.20 -7.56 5.23
N VAL A 37 -4.22 -6.82 4.12
CA VAL A 37 -4.61 -7.32 2.80
C VAL A 37 -3.44 -7.16 1.85
N HIS A 38 -3.25 -8.15 0.99
CA HIS A 38 -2.09 -8.27 0.11
C HIS A 38 -2.52 -8.72 -1.29
N TRP A 39 -2.00 -8.09 -2.32
CA TRP A 39 -2.17 -8.53 -3.71
C TRP A 39 -0.93 -8.31 -4.56
N LEU A 40 -0.81 -9.12 -5.60
CA LEU A 40 0.30 -9.06 -6.55
C LEU A 40 0.12 -7.91 -7.55
N VAL A 41 1.24 -7.43 -8.07
CA VAL A 41 1.27 -6.43 -9.15
C VAL A 41 2.26 -6.83 -10.25
N ASP A 42 1.99 -6.36 -11.47
CA ASP A 42 2.77 -6.74 -12.65
C ASP A 42 4.10 -5.99 -12.80
N ALA A 43 4.27 -4.86 -12.09
CA ALA A 43 5.45 -4.02 -12.13
C ALA A 43 5.70 -3.33 -10.78
N ASP A 44 6.91 -2.83 -10.60
CA ASP A 44 7.32 -2.15 -9.37
C ASP A 44 6.73 -0.73 -9.24
N GLY A 45 6.67 -0.26 -7.99
CA GLY A 45 6.47 1.14 -7.68
C GLY A 45 5.01 1.64 -7.71
N PRO A 46 4.82 2.96 -7.55
CA PRO A 46 3.54 3.55 -7.21
C PRO A 46 2.51 3.50 -8.34
N ASP A 47 2.92 3.61 -9.60
CA ASP A 47 1.98 3.64 -10.73
C ASP A 47 1.32 2.27 -10.95
N ALA A 48 2.11 1.20 -10.86
CA ALA A 48 1.62 -0.17 -10.94
C ALA A 48 0.75 -0.52 -9.72
N ALA A 49 1.14 -0.05 -8.53
CA ALA A 49 0.35 -0.20 -7.31
C ALA A 49 -1.01 0.49 -7.44
N ASP A 50 -1.06 1.75 -7.89
CA ASP A 50 -2.31 2.49 -8.06
C ASP A 50 -3.23 1.80 -9.09
N ALA A 51 -2.68 1.28 -10.21
CA ALA A 51 -3.45 0.57 -11.23
C ALA A 51 -4.06 -0.74 -10.69
N ALA A 52 -3.25 -1.58 -10.04
CA ALA A 52 -3.73 -2.85 -9.49
C ALA A 52 -4.72 -2.64 -8.34
N THR A 53 -4.48 -1.63 -7.49
CA THR A 53 -5.40 -1.28 -6.40
C THR A 53 -6.78 -0.89 -6.94
N ALA A 54 -6.83 -0.14 -8.04
CA ALA A 54 -8.10 0.27 -8.64
C ALA A 54 -8.93 -0.92 -9.19
N GLU A 55 -8.26 -2.02 -9.57
CA GLU A 55 -8.92 -3.25 -10.02
C GLU A 55 -9.37 -4.14 -8.84
N VAL A 56 -8.47 -4.37 -7.88
CA VAL A 56 -8.70 -5.29 -6.76
C VAL A 56 -9.62 -4.69 -5.71
N GLU A 57 -9.45 -3.40 -5.39
CA GLU A 57 -10.19 -2.66 -4.37
C GLU A 57 -10.80 -1.37 -4.96
N PRO A 58 -11.84 -1.46 -5.82
CA PRO A 58 -12.34 -0.31 -6.58
C PRO A 58 -12.93 0.83 -5.75
N LEU A 59 -13.19 0.62 -4.46
CA LEU A 59 -13.65 1.64 -3.52
C LEU A 59 -12.53 2.21 -2.64
N LEU A 60 -11.33 1.65 -2.69
CA LEU A 60 -10.20 2.16 -1.93
C LEU A 60 -9.59 3.36 -2.65
N ARG A 61 -9.39 4.45 -1.91
CA ARG A 61 -8.78 5.68 -2.43
C ARG A 61 -7.65 6.12 -1.54
N ARG A 62 -6.50 6.36 -2.16
CA ARG A 62 -5.35 6.98 -1.51
C ARG A 62 -5.67 8.45 -1.19
N THR A 63 -5.43 8.89 0.03
CA THR A 63 -5.75 10.25 0.54
C THR A 63 -4.53 11.15 0.65
N THR A 64 -3.32 10.58 0.59
CA THR A 64 -2.05 11.33 0.57
C THR A 64 -1.19 10.90 -0.60
N PRO A 65 -0.30 11.77 -1.14
CA PRO A 65 0.74 11.35 -2.09
C PRO A 65 1.53 10.13 -1.59
N TRP A 66 2.02 9.32 -2.53
CA TRP A 66 3.03 8.30 -2.23
C TRP A 66 4.28 8.98 -1.66
N ARG A 67 4.76 8.46 -0.53
CA ARG A 67 5.99 8.89 0.12
C ARG A 67 7.06 7.83 -0.10
N HIS A 68 8.08 8.21 -0.85
CA HIS A 68 9.23 7.37 -1.13
C HIS A 68 10.15 7.24 0.09
N GLY A 69 10.65 6.04 0.32
CA GLY A 69 11.69 5.72 1.29
C GLY A 69 12.64 4.65 0.73
N ILE A 70 13.76 4.48 1.43
CA ILE A 70 14.77 3.47 1.12
C ILE A 70 15.01 2.67 2.40
N SER A 71 14.86 1.35 2.33
CA SER A 71 15.07 0.45 3.46
C SER A 71 16.56 0.39 3.85
N PRO A 72 16.90 -0.16 5.03
CA PRO A 72 18.31 -0.40 5.40
C PRO A 72 19.09 -1.28 4.41
N SER A 73 18.40 -2.13 3.63
CA SER A 73 19.02 -2.95 2.58
C SER A 73 19.11 -2.25 1.22
N GLY A 74 18.67 -0.99 1.11
CA GLY A 74 18.68 -0.24 -0.15
C GLY A 74 17.43 -0.44 -1.00
N MET A 75 16.42 -1.18 -0.53
CA MET A 75 15.18 -1.41 -1.29
C MET A 75 14.31 -0.16 -1.28
N HIS A 76 13.86 0.28 -2.45
CA HIS A 76 12.94 1.40 -2.55
C HIS A 76 11.53 0.95 -2.18
N TYR A 77 10.83 1.80 -1.42
CA TYR A 77 9.44 1.55 -1.05
C TYR A 77 8.65 2.85 -1.01
N TRP A 78 7.34 2.74 -1.16
CA TRP A 78 6.42 3.87 -1.09
C TRP A 78 5.30 3.57 -0.11
N THR A 79 4.92 4.56 0.67
CA THR A 79 3.77 4.47 1.59
C THR A 79 2.78 5.59 1.34
N ALA A 80 1.51 5.33 1.58
CA ALA A 80 0.48 6.35 1.55
C ALA A 80 -0.73 6.00 2.41
N GLN A 81 -1.42 7.02 2.89
CA GLN A 81 -2.70 6.84 3.57
C GLN A 81 -3.81 6.60 2.56
N ALA A 82 -4.79 5.78 2.95
CA ALA A 82 -5.95 5.46 2.14
C ALA A 82 -7.24 5.41 2.97
N THR A 83 -8.38 5.33 2.30
CA THR A 83 -9.69 5.13 2.90
C THR A 83 -10.60 4.42 1.92
N TRP A 84 -11.52 3.58 2.40
CA TRP A 84 -12.61 3.08 1.58
C TRP A 84 -13.71 4.14 1.46
N THR A 85 -14.16 4.40 0.25
CA THR A 85 -15.37 5.19 0.01
C THR A 85 -16.60 4.32 0.18
N GLU A 86 -17.66 4.88 0.75
CA GLU A 86 -18.97 4.20 0.78
C GLU A 86 -19.53 4.08 -0.66
N PRO A 87 -20.24 2.98 -0.99
CA PRO A 87 -20.91 2.80 -2.29
C PRO A 87 -22.09 3.77 -2.52
#